data_AF-A0A538IFI9-F1
#
_entry.id   AF-A0A538IFI9-F1
#
_cell.length_a   1.000
_cell.length_b   1.000
_cell.length_c   1.000
_cell.angle_alpha   90.00
_cell.angle_beta   90.00
_cell.angle_gamma   90.00
#
_symmetry.space_group_name_H-M   'P 1'
#
loop_
_entity.id
_entity.type
_entity.pdbx_description
1 polymer ?
#
loop_
_entity_poly.entity_id
_entity_poly.type
_entity_poly.pdbx_seq_one_letter_code
_entity_poly.pdbx_strand_id
1 'polypeptide(L)'
;MQAGGEIRVTIAGAVVGLCLLASVIDPTRAAASFDSCTYDSATREVDATFRVNHDARLFVGTGGQISSGDVSGSSAPCDGATVSNTDLVLITGGPESDQVSIDMSGPGGPFVKPGTSDEIPIHVDLGDEPSCDPQTGCTGETQAVTIIGTPGPDDIRAGVNHSYGVDPFRQKVNVDASSDDDPDVLISDTSKIEIDGGGGADTIAGLGGSGTGSDPVSL
;
A
#
# COMPACT_ATOMS: atom_id res chain seq x y z
N MET A 1 -32.79 -71.68 -3.61
CA MET A 1 -32.86 -71.56 -2.15
C MET A 1 -32.33 -70.21 -1.77
N GLN A 2 -33.12 -69.51 -0.97
CA GLN A 2 -33.00 -68.11 -0.58
C GLN A 2 -32.07 -68.00 0.63
N ALA A 3 -31.10 -67.08 0.58
CA ALA A 3 -30.42 -66.47 1.73
C ALA A 3 -29.75 -65.21 1.16
N GLY A 4 -30.11 -63.97 1.49
CA GLY A 4 -30.62 -63.46 2.76
C GLY A 4 -29.44 -62.96 3.59
N GLY A 5 -28.78 -61.90 3.14
CA GLY A 5 -27.68 -61.25 3.85
C GLY A 5 -27.80 -59.73 3.69
N GLU A 6 -28.37 -59.07 4.69
CA GLU A 6 -28.43 -57.61 4.79
C GLU A 6 -27.03 -57.06 5.08
N ILE A 7 -26.49 -56.22 4.19
CA ILE A 7 -25.33 -55.37 4.52
C ILE A 7 -25.88 -54.06 5.06
N ARG A 8 -25.75 -53.88 6.37
CA ARG A 8 -26.00 -52.60 7.04
C ARG A 8 -24.91 -51.61 6.63
N VAL A 9 -25.28 -50.63 5.80
CA VAL A 9 -24.43 -49.46 5.54
C VAL A 9 -24.70 -48.46 6.67
N THR A 10 -23.77 -48.36 7.61
CA THR A 10 -23.71 -47.25 8.54
C THR A 10 -23.27 -46.01 7.76
N ILE A 11 -24.21 -45.13 7.44
CA ILE A 11 -23.91 -43.80 6.89
C ILE A 11 -23.26 -43.00 8.02
N ALA A 12 -21.93 -42.99 8.08
CA ALA A 12 -21.21 -42.00 8.86
C ALA A 12 -21.45 -40.65 8.17
N GLY A 13 -22.37 -39.87 8.72
CA GLY A 13 -22.64 -38.51 8.26
C GLY A 13 -21.37 -37.68 8.42
N ALA A 14 -20.64 -37.49 7.33
CA ALA A 14 -19.66 -36.43 7.23
C ALA A 14 -20.42 -35.11 7.20
N VAL A 15 -20.61 -34.51 8.36
CA VAL A 15 -20.94 -33.09 8.47
C VAL A 15 -19.72 -32.36 7.90
N VAL A 16 -19.81 -31.97 6.62
CA VAL A 16 -18.92 -30.98 6.03
C VAL A 16 -19.23 -29.68 6.75
N GLY A 17 -18.52 -29.45 7.85
CA GLY A 17 -18.50 -28.16 8.53
C GLY A 17 -17.89 -27.16 7.56
N LEU A 18 -18.74 -26.41 6.88
CA LEU A 18 -18.35 -25.19 6.19
C LEU A 18 -17.88 -24.22 7.27
N CYS A 19 -16.58 -24.24 7.58
CA CYS A 19 -15.91 -23.17 8.30
C CYS A 19 -15.97 -21.94 7.40
N LEU A 20 -17.07 -21.20 7.46
CA LEU A 20 -17.06 -19.77 7.17
C LEU A 20 -16.08 -19.16 8.15
N LEU A 21 -14.84 -18.96 7.70
CA LEU A 21 -13.94 -17.99 8.28
C LEU A 21 -14.64 -16.64 8.10
N ALA A 22 -15.46 -16.26 9.08
CA ALA A 22 -15.85 -14.89 9.25
C ALA A 22 -14.55 -14.14 9.55
N SER A 23 -13.98 -13.49 8.52
CA SER A 23 -13.03 -12.42 8.74
C SER A 23 -13.66 -11.49 9.76
N VAL A 24 -12.95 -11.24 10.85
CA VAL A 24 -13.34 -10.22 11.82
C VAL A 24 -13.14 -8.91 11.07
N ILE A 25 -14.18 -8.44 10.38
CA ILE A 25 -14.21 -7.11 9.80
C ILE A 25 -14.32 -6.20 11.01
N ASP A 26 -13.24 -5.50 11.36
CA ASP A 26 -13.24 -4.54 12.45
C ASP A 26 -14.16 -3.37 12.05
N PRO A 27 -15.36 -3.22 12.65
CA PRO A 27 -16.39 -2.31 12.16
C PRO A 27 -16.12 -0.84 12.55
N THR A 28 -14.97 -0.55 13.15
CA THR A 28 -14.59 0.79 13.62
C THR A 28 -13.84 1.60 12.56
N ARG A 29 -13.26 0.97 11.55
CA ARG A 29 -12.55 1.67 10.46
C ARG A 29 -13.54 2.12 9.40
N ALA A 30 -13.75 3.43 9.31
CA ALA A 30 -14.45 3.98 8.17
C ALA A 30 -13.56 3.80 6.93
N ALA A 31 -14.10 3.16 5.89
CA ALA A 31 -13.50 3.29 4.57
C ALA A 31 -13.61 4.75 4.17
N ALA A 32 -12.49 5.45 4.22
CA ALA A 32 -12.43 6.87 3.99
C ALA A 32 -11.18 7.13 3.15
N SER A 33 -11.41 7.75 1.98
CA SER A 33 -10.34 8.29 1.14
C SER A 33 -9.67 9.48 1.83
N PHE A 34 -8.57 9.99 1.27
CA PHE A 34 -7.97 11.24 1.71
C PHE A 34 -8.98 12.37 2.00
N ASP A 35 -8.72 13.18 3.03
CA ASP A 35 -9.47 14.42 3.31
C ASP A 35 -9.38 15.39 2.14
N SER A 36 -8.24 15.42 1.46
CA SER A 36 -8.01 16.14 0.21
C SER A 36 -7.08 15.38 -0.71
N CYS A 37 -7.28 15.51 -2.03
CA CYS A 37 -6.31 15.12 -3.03
C CYS A 37 -6.34 16.16 -4.15
N THR A 38 -5.40 17.10 -4.14
CA THR A 38 -5.42 18.28 -5.02
C THR A 38 -4.21 18.33 -5.93
N TYR A 39 -4.40 18.81 -7.16
CA TYR A 39 -3.32 18.95 -8.14
C TYR A 39 -2.93 20.41 -8.34
N ASP A 40 -1.65 20.74 -8.13
CA ASP A 40 -1.09 22.04 -8.50
C ASP A 40 -0.41 21.95 -9.88
N SER A 41 -1.01 22.60 -10.87
CA SER A 41 -0.47 22.65 -12.24
C SER A 41 0.82 23.47 -12.39
N ALA A 42 1.14 24.35 -11.44
CA ALA A 42 2.32 25.20 -11.49
C ALA A 42 3.58 24.44 -11.06
N THR A 43 3.47 23.62 -10.01
CA THR A 43 4.55 22.74 -9.53
C THR A 43 4.47 21.34 -10.12
N ARG A 44 3.32 20.96 -10.70
CA ARG A 44 3.01 19.62 -11.22
C ARG A 44 2.98 18.57 -10.11
N GLU A 45 2.49 18.96 -8.94
CA GLU A 45 2.47 18.12 -7.74
C GLU A 45 1.02 17.75 -7.37
N VAL A 46 0.86 16.55 -6.81
CA VAL A 46 -0.37 16.14 -6.13
C VAL A 46 -0.14 16.23 -4.62
N ASP A 47 -0.97 17.00 -3.93
CA ASP A 47 -1.01 17.07 -2.48
C ASP A 47 -2.21 16.29 -1.96
N ALA A 48 -1.94 15.12 -1.37
CA ALA A 48 -2.92 14.27 -0.72
C ALA A 48 -2.77 14.36 0.80
N THR A 49 -3.84 14.67 1.51
CA THR A 49 -3.80 14.76 2.98
C THR A 49 -4.88 13.92 3.62
N PHE A 50 -4.60 13.33 4.77
CA PHE A 50 -5.61 12.67 5.58
C PHE A 50 -5.37 12.85 7.08
N ARG A 51 -6.45 12.79 7.84
CA ARG A 51 -6.52 12.90 9.31
C ARG A 51 -6.74 11.52 9.92
N VAL A 52 -6.88 11.48 11.25
CA VAL A 52 -7.16 10.28 12.04
C VAL A 52 -8.28 9.41 11.44
N ASN A 53 -8.13 8.08 11.49
CA ASN A 53 -9.12 7.08 11.09
C ASN A 53 -9.37 6.91 9.56
N HIS A 54 -8.33 6.91 8.72
CA HIS A 54 -8.44 6.72 7.26
C HIS A 54 -7.68 5.50 6.72
N ASP A 55 -8.34 4.71 5.88
CA ASP A 55 -7.70 3.65 5.09
C ASP A 55 -7.74 4.05 3.61
N ALA A 56 -6.77 4.90 3.25
CA ALA A 56 -6.74 5.56 1.95
C ALA A 56 -5.94 4.74 0.93
N ARG A 57 -6.34 4.85 -0.33
CA ARG A 57 -5.63 4.26 -1.46
C ARG A 57 -5.32 5.32 -2.50
N LEU A 58 -4.08 5.35 -2.98
CA LEU A 58 -3.67 6.11 -4.16
C LEU A 58 -3.42 5.13 -5.31
N PHE A 59 -3.99 5.39 -6.49
CA PHE A 59 -3.83 4.52 -7.65
C PHE A 59 -4.01 5.28 -8.97
N VAL A 60 -3.57 4.67 -10.08
CA VAL A 60 -3.82 5.21 -11.42
C VAL A 60 -5.08 4.58 -12.02
N GLY A 61 -6.09 5.40 -12.27
CA GLY A 61 -7.35 5.02 -12.88
C GLY A 61 -7.27 4.81 -14.39
N THR A 62 -8.35 4.28 -14.97
CA THR A 62 -8.45 4.07 -16.42
C THR A 62 -8.24 5.39 -17.17
N GLY A 63 -7.27 5.41 -18.10
CA GLY A 63 -6.91 6.63 -18.84
C GLY A 63 -5.78 7.46 -18.20
N GLY A 64 -5.15 6.96 -17.13
CA GLY A 64 -3.95 7.56 -16.56
C GLY A 64 -4.20 8.64 -15.52
N GLN A 65 -5.45 8.81 -15.04
CA GLN A 65 -5.76 9.75 -13.97
C GLN A 65 -5.17 9.27 -12.64
N ILE A 66 -4.57 10.16 -11.86
CA ILE A 66 -4.19 9.83 -10.47
C ILE A 66 -5.43 9.99 -9.60
N SER A 67 -5.78 8.96 -8.84
CA SER A 67 -7.00 8.91 -8.04
C SER A 67 -6.73 8.50 -6.61
N SER A 68 -7.57 9.06 -5.76
CA SER A 68 -7.78 8.62 -4.38
C SER A 68 -8.91 7.60 -4.32
N GLY A 69 -8.88 6.74 -3.33
CA GLY A 69 -9.97 5.84 -2.98
C GLY A 69 -9.84 5.31 -1.57
N ASP A 70 -10.69 4.35 -1.24
CA ASP A 70 -10.63 3.60 0.01
C ASP A 70 -10.80 2.10 -0.25
N VAL A 71 -10.60 1.30 0.79
CA VAL A 71 -10.75 -0.17 0.74
C VAL A 71 -12.18 -0.65 0.46
N SER A 72 -13.20 0.21 0.56
CA SER A 72 -14.58 -0.12 0.19
C SER A 72 -14.85 0.03 -1.31
N GLY A 73 -13.88 0.56 -2.06
CA GLY A 73 -13.98 0.77 -3.51
C GLY A 73 -14.54 2.13 -3.90
N SER A 74 -14.65 3.08 -2.97
CA SER A 74 -14.87 4.49 -3.33
C SER A 74 -13.65 5.00 -4.09
N SER A 75 -13.86 5.89 -5.06
CA SER A 75 -12.76 6.55 -5.76
C SER A 75 -13.12 7.92 -6.28
N ALA A 76 -12.17 8.85 -6.20
CA ALA A 76 -12.26 10.18 -6.79
C ALA A 76 -10.91 10.59 -7.40
N PRO A 77 -10.89 11.26 -8.56
CA PRO A 77 -9.66 11.80 -9.12
C PRO A 77 -9.06 12.86 -8.21
N CYS A 78 -7.73 12.94 -8.19
CA CYS A 78 -6.98 14.02 -7.54
C CYS A 78 -6.97 15.24 -8.45
N ASP A 79 -8.12 15.92 -8.54
CA ASP A 79 -8.41 17.00 -9.48
C ASP A 79 -8.08 16.61 -10.94
N GLY A 80 -7.16 17.35 -11.58
CA GLY A 80 -6.74 17.16 -12.97
C GLY A 80 -5.44 16.37 -13.12
N ALA A 81 -4.96 15.72 -12.05
CA ALA A 81 -3.72 14.97 -12.08
C ALA A 81 -3.82 13.72 -12.95
N THR A 82 -2.77 13.50 -13.73
CA THR A 82 -2.54 12.33 -14.56
C THR A 82 -1.06 11.96 -14.51
N VAL A 83 -0.76 10.71 -14.87
CA VAL A 83 0.63 10.27 -15.00
C VAL A 83 1.42 11.02 -16.08
N SER A 84 0.76 11.78 -16.98
CA SER A 84 1.44 12.58 -18.00
C SER A 84 1.78 13.99 -17.56
N ASN A 85 1.06 14.55 -16.60
CA ASN A 85 1.21 15.94 -16.19
C ASN A 85 1.75 16.11 -14.77
N THR A 86 1.88 15.03 -13.99
CA THR A 86 2.38 15.05 -12.61
C THR A 86 3.87 14.68 -12.58
N ASP A 87 4.62 15.36 -11.70
CA ASP A 87 6.05 15.11 -11.48
C ASP A 87 6.33 14.58 -10.06
N LEU A 88 5.41 14.74 -9.10
CA LEU A 88 5.56 14.26 -7.72
C LEU A 88 4.18 14.11 -7.06
N VAL A 89 4.04 13.11 -6.19
CA VAL A 89 2.91 13.00 -5.25
C VAL A 89 3.43 13.14 -3.82
N LEU A 90 2.82 14.04 -3.06
CA LEU A 90 3.02 14.22 -1.63
C LEU A 90 1.80 13.69 -0.88
N ILE A 91 2.02 12.73 0.02
CA ILE A 91 1.02 12.24 0.97
C ILE A 91 1.45 12.68 2.35
N THR A 92 0.60 13.48 3.01
CA THR A 92 0.88 13.99 4.35
C THR A 92 -0.26 13.64 5.31
N GLY A 93 0.11 12.95 6.39
CA GLY A 93 -0.74 12.64 7.54
C GLY A 93 -0.59 13.65 8.68
N GLY A 94 -1.38 13.45 9.73
CA GLY A 94 -1.16 14.02 11.06
C GLY A 94 -0.90 12.96 12.14
N PRO A 95 -0.78 13.35 13.42
CA PRO A 95 -0.69 12.38 14.52
C PRO A 95 -1.87 11.41 14.48
N GLU A 96 -1.61 10.12 14.72
CA GLU A 96 -2.62 9.04 14.62
C GLU A 96 -3.17 8.85 13.19
N SER A 97 -2.37 9.14 12.15
CA SER A 97 -2.71 8.75 10.77
C SER A 97 -2.67 7.24 10.60
N ASP A 98 -3.75 6.67 10.10
CA ASP A 98 -3.94 5.23 9.95
C ASP A 98 -3.09 4.63 8.81
N GLN A 99 -3.65 4.42 7.62
CA GLN A 99 -3.02 3.57 6.60
C GLN A 99 -3.18 4.19 5.23
N VAL A 100 -2.10 4.12 4.45
CA VAL A 100 -2.15 4.46 3.03
C VAL A 100 -1.62 3.31 2.20
N SER A 101 -2.43 2.89 1.23
CA SER A 101 -2.04 1.95 0.19
C SER A 101 -1.61 2.71 -1.07
N ILE A 102 -0.39 2.50 -1.52
CA ILE A 102 0.10 2.94 -2.83
C ILE A 102 -0.05 1.77 -3.78
N ASP A 103 -0.97 1.89 -4.73
CA ASP A 103 -1.36 0.77 -5.57
C ASP A 103 -0.92 0.95 -7.03
N MET A 104 0.14 0.20 -7.38
CA MET A 104 0.73 0.15 -8.72
C MET A 104 -0.05 -0.77 -9.67
N SER A 105 -1.04 -1.52 -9.17
CA SER A 105 -1.91 -2.44 -9.93
C SER A 105 -3.13 -1.76 -10.56
N GLY A 106 -3.27 -0.44 -10.40
CA GLY A 106 -4.39 0.33 -10.91
C GLY A 106 -4.67 0.07 -12.41
N PRO A 107 -5.92 0.22 -12.87
CA PRO A 107 -6.28 -0.08 -14.26
C PRO A 107 -5.61 0.83 -15.31
N GLY A 108 -4.98 1.92 -14.87
CA GLY A 108 -4.11 2.75 -15.71
C GLY A 108 -2.64 2.32 -15.75
N GLY A 109 -2.26 1.30 -14.98
CA GLY A 109 -0.88 0.86 -14.76
C GLY A 109 -0.22 1.51 -13.53
N PRO A 110 1.11 1.36 -13.40
CA PRO A 110 1.87 2.00 -12.34
C PRO A 110 1.97 3.52 -12.54
N PHE A 111 2.58 4.21 -11.57
CA PHE A 111 2.83 5.65 -11.61
C PHE A 111 4.00 6.01 -12.55
N VAL A 112 3.91 5.60 -13.81
CA VAL A 112 4.94 5.78 -14.85
C VAL A 112 4.46 6.75 -15.93
N LYS A 113 5.34 7.65 -16.36
CA LYS A 113 5.05 8.61 -17.43
C LYS A 113 4.88 7.87 -18.77
N PRO A 114 3.81 8.18 -19.55
CA PRO A 114 3.54 7.42 -20.76
C PRO A 114 4.66 7.51 -21.81
N GLY A 115 5.15 6.36 -22.25
CA GLY A 115 6.16 6.25 -23.29
C GLY A 115 7.60 6.46 -22.80
N THR A 116 7.82 6.54 -21.49
CA THR A 116 9.14 6.59 -20.85
C THR A 116 9.29 5.46 -19.83
N SER A 117 10.48 5.32 -19.25
CA SER A 117 10.67 4.61 -17.99
C SER A 117 10.35 5.51 -16.80
N ASP A 118 10.56 6.84 -16.91
CA ASP A 118 10.42 7.78 -15.80
C ASP A 118 9.14 7.60 -14.95
N GLU A 119 9.35 7.25 -13.68
CA GLU A 119 8.35 7.14 -12.64
C GLU A 119 7.97 8.52 -12.07
N ILE A 120 6.81 8.57 -11.41
CA ILE A 120 6.41 9.68 -10.56
C ILE A 120 6.74 9.26 -9.12
N PRO A 121 7.73 9.90 -8.47
CA PRO A 121 8.04 9.60 -7.08
C PRO A 121 6.84 9.93 -6.18
N ILE A 122 6.66 9.12 -5.15
CA ILE A 122 5.62 9.29 -4.15
C ILE A 122 6.30 9.46 -2.80
N HIS A 123 6.11 10.63 -2.20
CA HIS A 123 6.60 10.92 -0.86
C HIS A 123 5.47 10.73 0.13
N VAL A 124 5.71 9.93 1.15
CA VAL A 124 4.74 9.63 2.20
C VAL A 124 5.34 10.06 3.53
N ASP A 125 4.63 10.93 4.23
CA ASP A 125 4.91 11.33 5.61
C ASP A 125 3.61 11.18 6.40
N LEU A 126 3.49 10.16 7.25
CA LEU A 126 2.26 9.94 8.03
C LEU A 126 2.22 10.78 9.31
N GLY A 127 3.22 11.63 9.55
CA GLY A 127 3.36 12.43 10.75
C GLY A 127 3.82 11.61 11.96
N ASP A 128 4.03 12.28 13.09
CA ASP A 128 4.57 11.63 14.29
C ASP A 128 3.65 10.50 14.80
N GLU A 129 4.29 9.35 15.08
CA GLU A 129 3.65 8.21 15.73
C GLU A 129 2.96 8.61 17.05
N PRO A 130 1.81 8.01 17.38
CA PRO A 130 1.14 8.28 18.64
C PRO A 130 2.09 8.06 19.81
N SER A 131 2.21 9.05 20.70
CA SER A 131 3.11 8.93 21.84
C SER A 131 2.64 7.80 22.75
N CYS A 132 3.43 6.73 22.87
CA CYS A 132 3.14 5.64 23.79
C CYS A 132 3.42 6.07 25.24
N ASP A 133 2.39 6.02 26.08
CA ASP A 133 2.57 6.16 27.52
C ASP A 133 2.91 4.78 28.12
N PRO A 134 4.02 4.64 28.88
CA PRO A 134 4.45 3.36 29.45
C PRO A 134 3.47 2.74 30.46
N GLN A 135 2.54 3.51 31.01
CA GLN A 135 1.56 3.10 32.02
C GLN A 135 0.17 2.85 31.43
N THR A 136 -0.23 3.63 30.42
CA THR A 136 -1.55 3.51 29.79
C THR A 136 -1.54 2.82 28.43
N GLY A 137 -0.35 2.49 27.91
CA GLY A 137 -0.17 1.91 26.58
C GLY A 137 -0.15 2.97 25.49
N CYS A 138 0.03 2.51 24.25
CA CYS A 138 -0.10 3.37 23.07
C CYS A 138 -1.58 3.63 22.83
N THR A 139 -1.97 4.89 22.72
CA THR A 139 -3.30 5.31 22.28
C THR A 139 -3.15 5.84 20.86
N GLY A 140 -3.53 5.03 19.87
CA GLY A 140 -3.44 5.39 18.46
C GLY A 140 -3.26 4.14 17.59
N GLU A 141 -3.76 4.20 16.37
CA GLU A 141 -3.60 3.13 15.39
C GLU A 141 -2.14 3.08 14.89
N THR A 142 -1.70 1.89 14.46
CA THR A 142 -0.39 1.75 13.81
C THR A 142 -0.42 2.47 12.46
N GLN A 143 0.47 3.44 12.27
CA GLN A 143 0.61 4.13 11.00
C GLN A 143 1.31 3.19 10.02
N ALA A 144 0.66 2.87 8.89
CA ALA A 144 1.18 1.91 7.93
C ALA A 144 1.16 2.43 6.50
N VAL A 145 2.25 2.15 5.78
CA VAL A 145 2.31 2.33 4.33
C VAL A 145 2.33 0.95 3.69
N THR A 146 1.31 0.66 2.89
CA THR A 146 1.23 -0.58 2.10
C THR A 146 1.58 -0.26 0.66
N ILE A 147 2.58 -0.95 0.12
CA ILE A 147 2.93 -0.87 -1.30
C ILE A 147 2.38 -2.11 -1.99
N ILE A 148 1.55 -1.91 -3.00
CA ILE A 148 0.98 -2.98 -3.82
C ILE A 148 1.67 -2.92 -5.19
N GLY A 149 2.32 -4.02 -5.55
CA GLY A 149 3.01 -4.22 -6.83
C GLY A 149 2.09 -4.19 -8.05
N THR A 150 2.67 -4.44 -9.22
CA THR A 150 1.93 -4.48 -10.48
C THR A 150 1.18 -5.82 -10.65
N PRO A 151 0.36 -5.99 -11.70
CA PRO A 151 -0.22 -7.30 -12.03
C PRO A 151 0.77 -8.24 -12.76
N GLY A 152 2.01 -7.80 -12.97
CA GLY A 152 3.09 -8.59 -13.57
C GLY A 152 4.21 -8.90 -12.56
N PRO A 153 5.26 -9.61 -12.99
CA PRO A 153 6.39 -9.92 -12.11
C PRO A 153 7.10 -8.63 -11.66
N ASP A 154 7.27 -8.48 -10.36
CA ASP A 154 7.99 -7.34 -9.76
C ASP A 154 9.33 -7.77 -9.09
N ASP A 155 10.30 -6.85 -9.04
CA ASP A 155 11.48 -6.95 -8.16
C ASP A 155 11.42 -5.82 -7.13
N ILE A 156 10.70 -6.07 -6.04
CA ILE A 156 10.43 -5.08 -5.00
C ILE A 156 11.56 -5.10 -3.97
N ARG A 157 12.31 -4.00 -3.92
CA ARG A 157 13.32 -3.75 -2.90
C ARG A 157 12.81 -2.72 -1.93
N ALA A 158 13.11 -2.94 -0.66
CA ALA A 158 12.90 -1.95 0.38
C ALA A 158 14.15 -1.86 1.25
N GLY A 159 14.45 -0.64 1.69
CA GLY A 159 15.67 -0.37 2.42
C GLY A 159 15.67 1.01 3.07
N VAL A 160 16.80 1.29 3.72
CA VAL A 160 17.07 2.55 4.40
C VAL A 160 18.34 3.17 3.82
N ASN A 161 18.32 4.50 3.67
CA ASN A 161 19.54 5.27 3.44
C ASN A 161 19.91 6.04 4.72
N HIS A 162 20.92 5.56 5.45
CA HIS A 162 21.39 6.19 6.70
C HIS A 162 22.23 7.46 6.50
N SER A 163 21.99 8.25 5.46
CA SER A 163 22.52 9.62 5.38
C SER A 163 21.79 10.51 6.38
N TYR A 164 22.08 10.30 7.67
CA TYR A 164 21.50 11.01 8.80
C TYR A 164 21.67 12.53 8.60
N GLY A 165 20.54 13.23 8.43
CA GLY A 165 20.48 14.70 8.47
C GLY A 165 20.36 15.42 7.12
N VAL A 166 20.26 14.71 5.99
CA VAL A 166 19.98 15.34 4.67
C VAL A 166 18.75 14.79 3.96
N ASP A 167 18.34 13.55 4.25
CA ASP A 167 17.14 12.93 3.66
C ASP A 167 16.06 12.78 4.75
N PRO A 168 14.93 13.50 4.65
CA PRO A 168 13.82 13.31 5.58
C PRO A 168 13.17 11.93 5.41
N PHE A 169 13.29 11.30 4.23
CA PHE A 169 12.71 10.00 3.92
C PHE A 169 13.71 8.88 4.20
N ARG A 170 13.58 8.27 5.37
CA ARG A 170 14.52 7.24 5.83
C ARG A 170 14.32 5.93 5.10
N GLN A 171 13.07 5.59 4.80
CA GLN A 171 12.68 4.31 4.22
C GLN A 171 12.31 4.52 2.76
N LYS A 172 12.69 3.56 1.92
CA LYS A 172 12.51 3.66 0.47
C LYS A 172 12.04 2.32 -0.07
N VAL A 173 11.17 2.37 -1.06
CA VAL A 173 10.71 1.21 -1.82
C VAL A 173 10.87 1.50 -3.30
N ASN A 174 11.40 0.53 -4.03
CA ASN A 174 11.46 0.49 -5.49
C ASN A 174 10.78 -0.83 -5.91
N VAL A 175 9.76 -0.75 -6.75
CA VAL A 175 8.90 -1.86 -7.19
C VAL A 175 9.48 -2.56 -8.42
N ASP A 176 10.30 -1.88 -9.22
CA ASP A 176 11.02 -2.44 -10.38
C ASP A 176 12.54 -2.24 -10.29
N ALA A 177 13.11 -2.67 -9.17
CA ALA A 177 14.54 -2.53 -8.89
C ALA A 177 15.44 -3.34 -9.85
N SER A 178 14.83 -4.12 -10.74
CA SER A 178 15.50 -4.86 -11.80
C SER A 178 15.79 -4.01 -13.02
N SER A 179 15.04 -2.91 -13.21
CA SER A 179 15.04 -2.09 -14.42
C SER A 179 15.41 -0.63 -14.17
N ASP A 180 15.23 -0.11 -12.95
CA ASP A 180 15.65 1.23 -12.55
C ASP A 180 16.42 1.24 -11.21
N ASP A 181 17.01 2.41 -10.90
CA ASP A 181 17.89 2.63 -9.73
C ASP A 181 17.35 3.69 -8.76
N ASP A 182 16.15 4.24 -9.01
CA ASP A 182 15.53 5.28 -8.20
C ASP A 182 14.37 4.75 -7.34
N PRO A 183 14.09 5.36 -6.18
CA PRO A 183 12.98 4.94 -5.35
C PRO A 183 11.64 5.46 -5.89
N ASP A 184 10.69 4.55 -6.08
CA ASP A 184 9.30 4.90 -6.41
C ASP A 184 8.59 5.55 -5.24
N VAL A 185 8.84 5.04 -4.03
CA VAL A 185 8.18 5.50 -2.81
C VAL A 185 9.22 5.82 -1.75
N LEU A 186 9.16 7.06 -1.26
CA LEU A 186 9.99 7.59 -0.20
C LEU A 186 9.13 7.83 1.03
N ILE A 187 9.52 7.24 2.16
CA ILE A 187 8.68 7.15 3.34
C ILE A 187 9.42 7.73 4.55
N SER A 188 8.78 8.70 5.20
CA SER A 188 9.12 9.22 6.52
C SER A 188 8.00 8.89 7.51
N ASP A 189 8.37 8.84 8.79
CA ASP A 189 7.45 8.76 9.93
C ASP A 189 6.30 7.75 9.74
N THR A 190 6.65 6.47 9.84
CA THR A 190 5.72 5.33 9.83
C THR A 190 6.21 4.25 10.80
N SER A 191 5.28 3.54 11.44
CA SER A 191 5.53 2.36 12.26
C SER A 191 5.74 1.09 11.45
N LYS A 192 5.17 1.03 10.24
CA LYS A 192 5.07 -0.22 9.49
C LYS A 192 5.05 0.01 7.99
N ILE A 193 5.90 -0.73 7.28
CA ILE A 193 5.79 -0.89 5.83
C ILE A 193 5.28 -2.30 5.55
N GLU A 194 4.24 -2.39 4.74
CA GLU A 194 3.75 -3.65 4.19
C GLU A 194 4.02 -3.67 2.68
N ILE A 195 4.41 -4.84 2.17
CA ILE A 195 4.58 -5.04 0.73
C ILE A 195 3.69 -6.20 0.31
N ASP A 196 2.76 -5.89 -0.59
CA ASP A 196 2.01 -6.87 -1.37
C ASP A 196 2.63 -6.92 -2.78
N GLY A 197 3.15 -8.08 -3.17
CA GLY A 197 3.72 -8.27 -4.52
C GLY A 197 2.70 -8.15 -5.64
N GLY A 198 1.40 -8.08 -5.31
CA GLY A 198 0.35 -8.02 -6.32
C GLY A 198 0.19 -9.36 -7.02
N GLY A 199 0.16 -9.33 -8.34
CA GLY A 199 0.03 -10.54 -9.15
C GLY A 199 1.30 -10.76 -9.94
N GLY A 200 1.89 -11.95 -9.91
CA GLY A 200 3.14 -12.14 -10.64
C GLY A 200 3.98 -13.24 -10.05
N ALA A 201 5.24 -13.27 -10.47
CA ALA A 201 6.27 -14.07 -9.85
C ALA A 201 7.29 -13.10 -9.26
N ASP A 202 7.01 -12.68 -8.04
CA ASP A 202 7.64 -11.49 -7.47
C ASP A 202 8.86 -11.84 -6.63
N THR A 203 9.84 -10.95 -6.64
CA THR A 203 10.96 -10.97 -5.70
C THR A 203 10.78 -9.82 -4.73
N ILE A 204 10.75 -10.10 -3.43
CA ILE A 204 10.59 -9.07 -2.39
C ILE A 204 11.77 -9.17 -1.43
N ALA A 205 12.47 -8.06 -1.18
CA ALA A 205 13.59 -8.02 -0.24
C ALA A 205 13.65 -6.71 0.57
N GLY A 206 13.66 -6.84 1.90
CA GLY A 206 13.86 -5.73 2.85
C GLY A 206 15.33 -5.50 3.22
N LEU A 207 16.28 -5.83 2.34
CA LEU A 207 17.72 -5.76 2.62
C LEU A 207 18.40 -4.52 1.99
N GLY A 208 17.62 -3.59 1.44
CA GLY A 208 18.12 -2.56 0.53
C GLY A 208 18.37 -3.09 -0.89
N GLY A 209 18.98 -2.26 -1.74
CA GLY A 209 19.24 -2.53 -3.15
C GLY A 209 19.21 -1.26 -4.01
N SER A 210 18.99 -1.44 -5.33
CA SER A 210 18.65 -0.35 -6.25
C SER A 210 17.53 0.51 -5.69
N GLY A 211 17.62 1.83 -5.86
CA GLY A 211 16.65 2.82 -5.36
C GLY A 211 16.64 3.03 -3.85
N THR A 212 16.99 2.03 -3.05
CA THR A 212 16.52 1.95 -1.65
C THR A 212 17.60 2.06 -0.59
N GLY A 213 18.87 2.15 -0.98
CA GLY A 213 20.00 2.22 -0.06
C GLY A 213 20.55 0.84 0.30
N SER A 214 21.50 0.80 1.24
CA SER A 214 22.25 -0.43 1.57
C SER A 214 21.83 -1.11 2.87
N ASP A 215 20.95 -0.47 3.64
CA ASP A 215 20.60 -0.94 4.98
C ASP A 215 19.20 -1.58 4.99
N PRO A 216 19.01 -2.64 5.81
CA PRO A 216 17.76 -3.36 5.83
C PRO A 216 16.64 -2.55 6.50
N VAL A 217 15.43 -2.80 6.04
CA VAL A 217 14.17 -2.41 6.69
C VAL A 217 13.44 -3.66 7.16
N SER A 218 12.72 -3.57 8.27
CA SER A 218 11.83 -4.65 8.68
C SER A 218 10.57 -4.59 7.82
N LEU A 219 10.31 -5.68 7.09
CA LEU A 219 9.05 -5.94 6.40
C LEU A 219 8.21 -6.93 7.21
#